data_AF-A0AAU9T657-F1
#
_entry.id   AF-A0AAU9T657-F1
#
_cell.length_a   1.000
_cell.length_b   1.000
_cell.length_c   1.000
_cell.angle_alpha   90.00
_cell.angle_beta   90.00
_cell.angle_gamma   90.00
#
_symmetry.space_group_name_H-M   'P 1'
#
loop_
_entity.id
_entity.type
_entity.pdbx_description
1 polymer ?
#
loop_
_entity_poly.entity_id
_entity_poly.type
_entity_poly.pdbx_seq_one_letter_code
_entity_poly.pdbx_strand_id
1 'polypeptide(L)'
;MEAALELLRMRKKQNPLLFMNKSALMVGESFLNAIDEIYVIFADDKDGFQFGTEFTSHGIETNIRIIYTPLRIKYKCWIALIFHLVKRNITILNCATSKISKEQLNTYIGAYAHTIPYIIRQITQDDMMVISPFSIQIESKEVPQVAKIADTCVFVLKLIECHSMRIKDLTKLSEENIGDIRFKLAADLFSELLAPDRRWSKDAQRRGKETFPFLFSNH
;
A
#
# COMPACT_ATOMS: atom_id res chain seq x y z
N MET A 1 -9.65 3.73 -1.49
CA MET A 1 -8.26 3.23 -1.52
C MET A 1 -7.86 2.70 -0.16
N GLU A 2 -7.81 3.56 0.88
CA GLU A 2 -7.38 3.17 2.24
C GLU A 2 -8.07 1.93 2.81
N ALA A 3 -9.41 1.88 2.79
CA ALA A 3 -10.15 0.71 3.29
C ALA A 3 -9.77 -0.60 2.57
N ALA A 4 -9.53 -0.55 1.26
CA ALA A 4 -9.13 -1.71 0.47
C ALA A 4 -7.67 -2.12 0.75
N LEU A 5 -6.80 -1.16 1.06
CA LEU A 5 -5.45 -1.45 1.50
C LEU A 5 -5.43 -2.07 2.90
N GLU A 6 -6.31 -1.61 3.80
CA GLU A 6 -6.49 -2.23 5.12
C GLU A 6 -7.00 -3.66 5.00
N LEU A 7 -7.98 -3.91 4.12
CA LEU A 7 -8.41 -5.26 3.78
C LEU A 7 -7.24 -6.14 3.34
N LEU A 8 -6.33 -5.61 2.52
CA LEU A 8 -5.14 -6.36 2.08
C LEU A 8 -4.16 -6.64 3.23
N ARG A 9 -3.96 -5.70 4.17
CA ARG A 9 -3.18 -5.93 5.40
C ARG A 9 -3.82 -7.02 6.27
N MET A 10 -5.14 -6.99 6.43
CA MET A 10 -5.88 -8.01 7.18
C MET A 10 -5.71 -9.40 6.54
N ARG A 11 -5.84 -9.49 5.22
CA ARG A 11 -5.59 -10.74 4.47
C ARG A 11 -4.17 -11.26 4.69
N LYS A 12 -3.17 -10.36 4.66
CA LYS A 12 -1.79 -10.72 4.97
C LYS A 12 -1.64 -11.27 6.38
N LYS A 13 -2.28 -10.65 7.37
CA LYS A 13 -2.24 -11.08 8.76
C LYS A 13 -2.93 -12.43 8.97
N GLN A 14 -4.06 -12.66 8.31
CA GLN A 14 -4.83 -13.90 8.40
C GLN A 14 -4.15 -15.06 7.65
N ASN A 15 -3.52 -14.76 6.51
CA ASN A 15 -2.96 -15.77 5.60
C ASN A 15 -1.50 -15.48 5.26
N PRO A 16 -0.58 -15.39 6.24
CA PRO A 16 0.79 -14.94 6.02
C PRO A 16 1.60 -15.85 5.08
N LEU A 17 1.18 -17.10 4.89
CA LEU A 17 1.82 -18.05 3.95
C LEU A 17 1.58 -17.69 2.48
N LEU A 18 0.49 -16.99 2.17
CA LEU A 18 0.22 -16.52 0.81
C LEU A 18 1.09 -15.31 0.44
N PHE A 19 1.53 -14.55 1.44
CA PHE A 19 2.35 -13.36 1.27
C PHE A 19 3.81 -13.73 1.46
N MET A 20 4.51 -13.93 0.34
CA MET A 20 5.87 -14.44 0.32
C MET A 20 6.87 -13.56 1.08
N ASN A 21 6.57 -12.26 1.24
CA ASN A 21 7.40 -11.35 2.01
C ASN A 21 6.76 -10.98 3.37
N LYS A 22 7.17 -11.69 4.41
CA LYS A 22 6.77 -11.42 5.80
C LYS A 22 7.17 -10.00 6.24
N SER A 23 8.29 -9.49 5.75
CA SER A 23 8.79 -8.12 5.99
C SER A 23 8.31 -7.07 4.97
N ALA A 24 7.23 -7.36 4.24
CA ALA A 24 6.53 -6.33 3.48
C ALA A 24 5.61 -5.49 4.36
N LEU A 25 5.68 -4.18 4.25
CA LEU A 25 4.71 -3.26 4.79
C LEU A 25 3.83 -2.72 3.65
N MET A 26 2.55 -2.50 3.92
CA MET A 26 1.64 -1.83 3.01
C MET A 26 1.21 -0.54 3.68
N VAL A 27 1.45 0.62 3.07
CA VAL A 27 1.13 1.94 3.62
C VAL A 27 0.22 2.71 2.66
N GLY A 28 -0.67 3.53 3.22
CA GLY A 28 -1.64 4.30 2.46
C GLY A 28 -1.01 5.54 1.81
N GLU A 29 -1.83 6.32 1.10
CA GLU A 29 -1.36 7.55 0.46
C GLU A 29 -0.87 8.60 1.48
N SER A 30 -1.36 8.53 2.74
CA SER A 30 -0.92 9.38 3.85
C SER A 30 0.58 9.33 4.09
N PHE A 31 1.22 8.18 3.82
CA PHE A 31 2.66 8.02 3.95
C PHE A 31 3.42 8.90 2.96
N LEU A 32 2.97 8.95 1.70
CA LEU A 32 3.60 9.78 0.68
C LEU A 32 3.27 11.25 0.90
N ASN A 33 2.05 11.57 1.32
CA ASN A 33 1.66 12.94 1.67
C ASN A 33 2.54 13.52 2.78
N ALA A 34 2.88 12.72 3.80
CA ALA A 34 3.80 13.14 4.86
C ALA A 34 5.19 13.48 4.31
N ILE A 35 5.67 12.78 3.28
CA ILE A 35 6.92 13.13 2.59
C ILE A 35 6.75 14.41 1.77
N ASP A 36 5.64 14.55 1.04
CA ASP A 36 5.37 15.72 0.22
C ASP A 36 5.32 17.01 1.05
N GLU A 37 4.72 16.96 2.25
CA GLU A 37 4.60 18.09 3.17
C GLU A 37 5.95 18.62 3.68
N ILE A 38 6.92 17.72 3.88
CA ILE A 38 8.23 18.07 4.44
C ILE A 38 9.31 18.25 3.37
N TYR A 39 9.08 17.80 2.13
CA TYR A 39 10.15 17.64 1.14
C TYR A 39 10.91 18.93 0.85
N VAL A 40 10.23 20.08 0.78
CA VAL A 40 10.89 21.38 0.52
C VAL A 40 11.87 21.72 1.65
N ILE A 41 11.43 21.60 2.90
CA ILE A 41 12.24 21.90 4.08
C ILE A 41 13.40 20.91 4.20
N PHE A 42 13.13 19.63 3.97
CA PHE A 42 14.14 18.58 3.92
C PHE A 42 15.17 18.82 2.79
N ALA A 43 14.73 19.26 1.61
CA ALA A 43 15.61 19.48 0.48
C ALA A 43 16.59 20.63 0.72
N ASP A 44 16.19 21.64 1.50
CA ASP A 44 17.01 22.81 1.85
C ASP A 44 18.09 22.48 2.91
N ASP A 45 17.81 21.60 3.87
CA ASP A 45 18.76 21.18 4.92
C ASP A 45 18.76 19.65 5.13
N LYS A 46 19.28 18.90 4.16
CA LYS A 46 19.23 17.43 4.20
C LYS A 46 19.95 16.81 5.39
N ASP A 47 21.04 17.43 5.85
CA ASP A 47 21.92 16.87 6.86
C ASP A 47 21.47 17.22 8.29
N GLY A 48 20.85 18.39 8.48
CA GLY A 48 20.28 18.83 9.77
C GLY A 48 18.81 18.47 9.97
N PHE A 49 18.07 18.10 8.91
CA PHE A 49 16.65 17.80 9.00
C PHE A 49 16.37 16.55 9.85
N GLN A 50 15.44 16.69 10.80
CA GLN A 50 14.94 15.59 11.62
C GLN A 50 13.50 15.27 11.21
N PHE A 51 13.26 14.01 10.84
CA PHE A 51 11.93 13.52 10.53
C PHE A 51 11.12 13.35 11.83
N GLY A 52 9.82 13.59 11.77
CA GLY A 52 8.98 13.36 12.94
C GLY A 52 8.71 11.86 13.16
N THR A 53 7.89 11.57 14.17
CA THR A 53 7.53 10.19 14.54
C THR A 53 6.44 9.58 13.64
N GLU A 54 5.86 10.36 12.73
CA GLU A 54 4.84 9.93 11.79
C GLU A 54 5.28 8.73 10.93
N PHE A 55 6.55 8.62 10.57
CA PHE A 55 7.01 7.47 9.77
C PHE A 55 7.04 6.17 10.59
N THR A 56 7.30 6.26 11.89
CA THR A 56 7.17 5.11 12.80
C THR A 56 5.70 4.74 13.05
N SER A 57 4.78 5.72 13.06
CA SER A 57 3.34 5.45 13.22
C SER A 57 2.74 4.72 12.02
N HIS A 58 3.37 4.79 10.85
CA HIS A 58 3.04 3.98 9.67
C HIS A 58 3.51 2.51 9.77
N GLY A 59 4.16 2.11 10.88
CA GLY A 59 4.65 0.74 11.10
C GLY A 59 5.96 0.42 10.38
N ILE A 60 6.73 1.44 10.02
CA ILE A 60 8.08 1.25 9.47
C ILE A 60 9.01 0.88 10.62
N GLU A 61 9.38 -0.40 10.66
CA GLU A 61 10.26 -0.99 11.66
C GLU A 61 11.54 -1.55 11.00
N THR A 62 12.55 -1.85 11.81
CA THR A 62 13.88 -2.31 11.36
C THR A 62 13.87 -3.64 10.59
N ASN A 63 12.82 -4.45 10.76
CA ASN A 63 12.67 -5.72 10.07
C ASN A 63 12.03 -5.58 8.66
N ILE A 64 11.46 -4.42 8.33
CA ILE A 64 10.78 -4.16 7.06
C ILE A 64 11.81 -4.11 5.92
N ARG A 65 11.50 -4.79 4.82
CA ARG A 65 12.38 -4.84 3.62
C ARG A 65 11.73 -4.30 2.36
N ILE A 66 10.40 -4.32 2.32
CA ILE A 66 9.62 -3.80 1.19
C ILE A 66 8.49 -2.94 1.73
N ILE A 67 8.27 -1.77 1.14
CA ILE A 67 7.08 -0.96 1.39
C ILE A 67 6.28 -0.87 0.09
N TYR A 68 5.01 -1.26 0.15
CA TYR A 68 4.03 -1.08 -0.91
C TYR A 68 3.17 0.14 -0.61
N THR A 69 3.00 1.03 -1.58
CA THR A 69 2.10 2.17 -1.42
C THR A 69 1.46 2.55 -2.75
N PRO A 70 0.17 2.94 -2.76
CA PRO A 70 -0.42 3.61 -3.90
C PRO A 70 0.02 5.10 -3.90
N LEU A 71 0.38 5.62 -5.07
CA LEU A 71 0.64 7.04 -5.34
C LEU A 71 -0.51 7.61 -6.16
N ARG A 72 -1.08 8.74 -5.72
CA ARG A 72 -2.11 9.47 -6.48
C ARG A 72 -1.52 10.66 -7.22
N ILE A 73 -1.41 10.56 -8.53
CA ILE A 73 -0.90 11.60 -9.43
C ILE A 73 -2.05 12.51 -9.88
N LYS A 74 -1.86 13.83 -9.72
CA LYS A 74 -2.80 14.89 -10.12
C LYS A 74 -4.25 14.64 -9.62
N TYR A 75 -4.39 14.07 -8.43
CA TYR A 75 -5.68 13.74 -7.79
C TYR A 75 -6.57 12.75 -8.54
N LYS A 76 -6.10 12.13 -9.63
CA LYS A 76 -6.96 11.34 -10.52
C LYS A 76 -6.42 9.95 -10.83
N CYS A 77 -5.11 9.82 -10.99
CA CYS A 77 -4.51 8.59 -11.49
C CYS A 77 -3.69 7.91 -10.39
N TRP A 78 -3.94 6.63 -10.16
CA TRP A 78 -3.21 5.84 -9.18
C TRP A 78 -2.09 5.04 -9.83
N ILE A 79 -0.94 4.98 -9.16
CA ILE A 79 0.23 4.17 -9.54
C ILE A 79 0.70 3.37 -8.32
N ALA A 80 1.19 2.14 -8.53
CA ALA A 80 1.76 1.36 -7.43
C ALA A 80 3.27 1.65 -7.32
N LEU A 81 3.72 1.99 -6.12
CA LEU A 81 5.13 2.11 -5.77
C LEU A 81 5.54 0.97 -4.84
N ILE A 82 6.75 0.46 -5.07
CA ILE A 82 7.38 -0.59 -4.28
C ILE A 82 8.78 -0.14 -3.90
N PHE A 83 8.96 0.25 -2.64
CA PHE A 83 10.27 0.58 -2.11
C PHE A 83 10.96 -0.70 -1.65
N HIS A 84 12.07 -1.06 -2.27
CA HIS A 84 12.92 -2.15 -1.83
C HIS A 84 14.07 -1.57 -1.00
N LEU A 85 13.93 -1.62 0.33
CA LEU A 85 14.84 -0.92 1.24
C LEU A 85 16.28 -1.44 1.16
N VAL A 86 16.45 -2.76 1.05
CA VAL A 86 17.77 -3.40 0.96
C VAL A 86 18.42 -3.18 -0.42
N LYS A 87 17.62 -3.30 -1.49
CA LYS A 87 18.12 -3.11 -2.87
C LYS A 87 18.30 -1.64 -3.24
N ARG A 88 17.79 -0.72 -2.40
CA ARG A 88 17.80 0.72 -2.63
C ARG A 88 17.20 1.09 -3.98
N ASN A 89 16.02 0.52 -4.27
CA ASN A 89 15.32 0.81 -5.51
C ASN A 89 13.81 1.00 -5.29
N ILE A 90 13.22 1.85 -6.10
CA ILE A 90 11.78 2.05 -6.21
C ILE A 90 11.34 1.39 -7.51
N THR A 91 10.52 0.35 -7.41
CA THR A 91 9.85 -0.25 -8.57
C THR A 91 8.47 0.38 -8.71
N ILE A 92 8.15 0.83 -9.92
CA ILE A 92 6.88 1.46 -10.25
C ILE A 92 6.13 0.52 -11.19
N LEU A 93 4.97 0.01 -10.76
CA LEU A 93 4.08 -0.76 -11.64
C LEU A 93 3.15 0.22 -12.33
N ASN A 94 3.52 0.65 -13.54
CA ASN A 94 2.80 1.67 -14.28
C ASN A 94 1.71 1.04 -15.17
N CYS A 95 0.48 1.02 -14.66
CA CYS A 95 -0.70 0.56 -15.39
C CYS A 95 -1.34 1.64 -16.28
N ALA A 96 -0.76 2.84 -16.40
CA ALA A 96 -1.41 3.99 -17.03
C ALA A 96 -0.45 4.77 -17.96
N THR A 97 0.38 4.05 -18.72
CA THR A 97 1.40 4.63 -19.60
C THR A 97 0.86 5.63 -20.62
N SER A 98 -0.37 5.43 -21.11
CA SER A 98 -1.04 6.35 -22.03
C SER A 98 -1.65 7.58 -21.35
N LYS A 99 -1.67 7.64 -20.01
CA LYS A 99 -2.35 8.67 -19.22
C LYS A 99 -1.39 9.57 -18.45
N ILE A 100 -0.18 9.10 -18.14
CA ILE A 100 0.84 9.83 -17.39
C ILE A 100 2.17 9.73 -18.14
N SER A 101 2.82 10.87 -18.41
CA SER A 101 4.14 10.86 -19.03
C SER A 101 5.22 10.42 -18.05
N LYS A 102 6.34 9.91 -18.58
CA LYS A 102 7.50 9.54 -17.77
C LYS A 102 8.06 10.75 -17.00
N GLU A 103 8.06 11.95 -17.58
CA GLU A 103 8.54 13.14 -16.85
C GLU A 103 7.65 13.46 -15.65
N GLN A 104 6.32 13.42 -15.84
CA GLN A 104 5.37 13.65 -14.75
C GLN A 104 5.60 12.67 -13.61
N LEU A 105 5.77 11.39 -13.94
CA LEU A 105 6.04 10.34 -12.96
C LEU A 105 7.36 10.59 -12.21
N ASN A 106 8.42 10.94 -12.93
CA ASN A 106 9.74 11.22 -12.35
C ASN A 106 9.74 12.41 -11.39
N THR A 107 8.95 13.46 -11.65
CA THR A 107 8.85 14.62 -10.76
C THR A 107 8.41 14.23 -9.36
N TYR A 108 7.37 13.39 -9.24
CA TYR A 108 6.88 12.95 -7.94
C TYR A 108 7.85 11.95 -7.27
N ILE A 109 8.33 10.97 -8.03
CA ILE A 109 9.13 9.88 -7.43
C ILE A 109 10.54 10.31 -7.06
N GLY A 110 11.09 11.34 -7.72
CA GLY A 110 12.39 11.90 -7.37
C GLY A 110 12.45 12.29 -5.88
N ALA A 111 11.43 12.97 -5.39
CA ALA A 111 11.33 13.35 -3.98
C ALA A 111 11.43 12.12 -3.06
N TYR A 112 10.61 11.10 -3.31
CA TYR A 112 10.62 9.86 -2.52
C TYR A 112 11.97 9.12 -2.60
N ALA A 113 12.61 9.10 -3.76
CA ALA A 113 13.93 8.48 -3.94
C ALA A 113 15.02 9.14 -3.10
N HIS A 114 14.93 10.47 -2.92
CA HIS A 114 15.85 11.24 -2.09
C HIS A 114 15.54 11.12 -0.59
N THR A 115 14.27 11.13 -0.20
CA THR A 115 13.89 11.23 1.22
C THR A 115 13.88 9.88 1.95
N ILE A 116 13.47 8.80 1.29
CA ILE A 116 13.35 7.48 1.93
C ILE A 116 14.65 6.99 2.59
N PRO A 117 15.85 7.09 1.99
CA PRO A 117 17.09 6.70 2.65
C PRO A 117 17.31 7.38 4.01
N TYR A 118 16.95 8.66 4.13
CA TYR A 118 17.11 9.43 5.35
C TYR A 118 16.08 9.02 6.42
N ILE A 119 14.82 8.81 6.03
CA ILE A 119 13.78 8.27 6.92
C ILE A 119 14.22 6.92 7.49
N ILE A 120 14.71 6.01 6.63
CA ILE A 120 15.15 4.69 7.08
C ILE A 120 16.38 4.80 7.98
N ARG A 121 17.36 5.65 7.67
CA ARG A 121 18.52 5.89 8.55
C ARG A 121 18.07 6.32 9.94
N GLN A 122 17.17 7.29 10.03
CA GLN A 122 16.68 7.78 11.32
C GLN A 122 15.94 6.70 12.12
N ILE A 123 15.08 5.91 11.47
CA ILE A 123 14.33 4.83 12.13
C ILE A 123 15.25 3.71 12.61
N THR A 124 16.26 3.37 11.82
CA THR A 124 17.20 2.29 12.14
C THR A 124 18.32 2.71 13.07
N GLN A 125 18.54 4.02 13.25
CA GLN A 125 19.67 4.60 13.98
C GLN A 125 21.03 4.08 13.47
N ASP A 126 21.11 3.79 12.17
CA ASP A 126 22.31 3.28 11.50
C ASP A 126 23.07 4.43 10.82
N ASP A 127 23.93 5.13 11.56
CA ASP A 127 24.71 6.26 11.03
C ASP A 127 25.63 5.89 9.85
N MET A 128 25.94 4.60 9.68
CA MET A 128 26.76 4.07 8.60
C MET A 128 25.94 3.72 7.35
N MET A 129 24.60 3.79 7.43
CA MET A 129 23.72 3.53 6.30
C MET A 129 23.98 4.54 5.19
N VAL A 130 24.18 4.03 3.98
CA VAL A 130 24.28 4.86 2.77
C VAL A 130 22.99 5.67 2.61
N ILE A 131 23.08 6.96 2.33
CA ILE A 131 21.91 7.85 2.15
C ILE A 131 21.73 8.34 0.70
N SER A 132 22.51 7.80 -0.24
CA SER A 132 22.35 8.11 -1.66
C SER A 132 20.93 7.80 -2.17
N PRO A 133 20.42 8.52 -3.17
CA PRO A 133 19.05 8.33 -3.62
C PRO A 133 18.78 6.90 -4.10
N PHE A 134 17.57 6.39 -3.87
CA PHE A 134 17.18 5.10 -4.41
C PHE A 134 17.12 5.15 -5.94
N SER A 135 17.54 4.07 -6.60
CA SER A 135 17.35 3.93 -8.04
C SER A 135 15.87 3.76 -8.40
N ILE A 136 15.46 4.19 -9.59
CA ILE A 136 14.07 4.14 -10.03
C ILE A 136 13.93 3.18 -11.21
N GLN A 137 13.03 2.21 -11.10
CA GLN A 137 12.69 1.25 -12.15
C GLN A 137 11.20 1.36 -12.49
N ILE A 138 10.89 1.62 -13.76
CA ILE A 138 9.51 1.67 -14.26
C ILE A 138 9.20 0.38 -14.98
N GLU A 139 8.23 -0.37 -14.49
CA GLU A 139 7.70 -1.58 -15.11
C GLU A 139 6.33 -1.28 -15.73
N SER A 140 6.26 -1.40 -17.06
CA SER A 140 5.03 -1.19 -17.82
C SER A 140 4.72 -2.29 -18.82
N LYS A 141 5.74 -3.01 -19.31
CA LYS A 141 5.60 -3.99 -20.39
C LYS A 141 4.74 -5.20 -20.00
N GLU A 142 4.93 -5.71 -18.78
CA GLU A 142 4.20 -6.88 -18.26
C GLU A 142 3.03 -6.48 -17.35
N VAL A 143 2.81 -5.17 -17.17
CA VAL A 143 1.75 -4.62 -16.33
C VAL A 143 0.51 -4.37 -17.20
N PRO A 144 -0.66 -4.95 -16.86
CA PRO A 144 -1.91 -4.63 -17.55
C PRO A 144 -2.20 -3.13 -17.56
N GLN A 145 -2.57 -2.61 -18.73
CA GLN A 145 -2.81 -1.18 -18.94
C GLN A 145 -4.29 -0.86 -18.83
N VAL A 146 -4.61 0.24 -18.15
CA VAL A 146 -5.98 0.73 -18.01
C VAL A 146 -6.44 1.49 -19.26
N ALA A 147 -7.70 1.33 -19.62
CA ALA A 147 -8.37 2.17 -20.61
C ALA A 147 -8.86 3.48 -19.95
N LYS A 148 -9.38 3.39 -18.72
CA LYS A 148 -10.02 4.48 -17.98
C LYS A 148 -9.22 4.86 -16.73
N ILE A 149 -8.99 6.16 -16.53
CA ILE A 149 -8.28 6.66 -15.33
C ILE A 149 -9.02 6.28 -14.03
N ALA A 150 -10.35 6.23 -14.06
CA ALA A 150 -11.18 5.86 -12.92
C ALA A 150 -10.89 4.44 -12.38
N ASP A 151 -10.27 3.59 -13.19
CA ASP A 151 -10.06 2.17 -12.89
C ASP A 151 -8.64 1.90 -12.37
N THR A 152 -7.77 2.91 -12.42
CA THR A 152 -6.37 2.83 -11.95
C THR A 152 -6.28 2.42 -10.49
N CYS A 153 -7.21 2.84 -9.63
CA CYS A 153 -7.19 2.48 -8.22
C CYS A 153 -7.33 0.96 -8.00
N VAL A 154 -8.19 0.30 -8.79
CA VAL A 154 -8.44 -1.14 -8.69
C VAL A 154 -7.25 -1.92 -9.24
N PHE A 155 -6.68 -1.47 -10.36
CA PHE A 155 -5.46 -2.05 -10.92
C PHE A 155 -4.31 -1.95 -9.92
N VAL A 156 -4.06 -0.78 -9.34
CA VAL A 156 -2.98 -0.57 -8.36
C VAL A 156 -3.13 -1.48 -7.15
N LEU A 157 -4.33 -1.58 -6.57
CA LEU A 157 -4.58 -2.49 -5.46
C LEU A 157 -4.26 -3.94 -5.83
N LYS A 158 -4.70 -4.38 -7.01
CA LYS A 158 -4.48 -5.75 -7.44
C LYS A 158 -3.03 -6.03 -7.81
N LEU A 159 -2.32 -5.05 -8.37
CA LEU A 159 -0.90 -5.13 -8.66
C LEU A 159 -0.08 -5.26 -7.37
N ILE A 160 -0.40 -4.47 -6.34
CA ILE A 160 0.22 -4.60 -5.01
C ILE A 160 -0.06 -5.98 -4.41
N GLU A 161 -1.32 -6.44 -4.43
CA GLU A 161 -1.70 -7.76 -3.92
C GLU A 161 -0.93 -8.88 -4.66
N CYS A 162 -1.01 -8.93 -5.99
CA CYS A 162 -0.34 -9.93 -6.81
C CYS A 162 1.18 -9.91 -6.62
N HIS A 163 1.80 -8.73 -6.64
CA HIS A 163 3.24 -8.60 -6.44
C HIS A 163 3.65 -9.08 -5.03
N SER A 164 2.88 -8.77 -4.00
CA SER A 164 3.17 -9.22 -2.63
C SER A 164 3.08 -10.74 -2.46
N MET A 165 2.31 -11.42 -3.32
CA MET A 165 2.14 -12.87 -3.40
C MET A 165 3.03 -13.55 -4.47
N ARG A 166 3.82 -12.77 -5.24
CA ARG A 166 4.59 -13.23 -6.42
C ARG A 166 3.75 -13.85 -7.54
N ILE A 167 2.50 -13.43 -7.68
CA ILE A 167 1.65 -13.81 -8.80
C ILE A 167 2.10 -13.03 -10.04
N LYS A 168 2.68 -13.73 -11.01
CA LYS A 168 3.15 -13.15 -12.28
C LYS A 168 2.09 -13.15 -13.38
N ASP A 169 1.16 -14.10 -13.32
CA ASP A 169 0.06 -14.14 -14.26
C ASP A 169 -0.95 -13.05 -13.90
N LEU A 170 -0.88 -11.95 -14.64
CA LEU A 170 -1.77 -10.80 -14.52
C LEU A 170 -2.86 -10.77 -15.58
N THR A 171 -3.02 -11.83 -16.39
CA THR A 171 -4.00 -11.88 -17.50
C THR A 171 -5.44 -11.69 -17.04
N LYS A 172 -5.75 -12.09 -15.79
CA LYS A 172 -7.07 -11.90 -15.17
C LYS A 172 -7.36 -10.46 -14.76
N LEU A 173 -6.34 -9.60 -14.66
CA LEU A 173 -6.51 -8.17 -14.42
C LEU A 173 -6.65 -7.47 -15.77
N SER A 174 -7.90 -7.31 -16.20
CA SER A 174 -8.26 -6.69 -17.47
C SER A 174 -9.46 -5.76 -17.32
N GLU A 175 -9.69 -4.93 -18.33
CA GLU A 175 -10.89 -4.09 -18.42
C GLU A 175 -12.18 -4.91 -18.52
N GLU A 176 -12.12 -6.13 -19.05
CA GLU A 176 -13.28 -7.03 -19.13
C GLU A 176 -13.74 -7.46 -17.74
N ASN A 177 -12.78 -7.83 -16.88
CA ASN A 177 -13.07 -8.37 -15.55
C ASN A 177 -13.12 -7.29 -14.45
N ILE A 178 -12.90 -6.02 -14.78
CA ILE A 178 -12.75 -4.96 -13.77
C ILE A 178 -14.02 -4.70 -12.96
N GLY A 179 -15.20 -4.94 -13.57
CA GLY A 179 -16.49 -4.84 -12.90
C GLY A 179 -16.59 -5.87 -11.77
N ASP A 180 -16.28 -7.12 -12.09
CA ASP A 180 -16.30 -8.23 -11.13
C ASP A 180 -15.27 -8.04 -10.02
N ILE A 181 -14.07 -7.56 -10.35
CA ILE A 181 -13.04 -7.25 -9.36
C ILE A 181 -13.53 -6.16 -8.39
N ARG A 182 -14.16 -5.10 -8.91
CA ARG A 182 -14.76 -4.04 -8.08
C ARG A 182 -15.86 -4.56 -7.19
N PHE A 183 -16.77 -5.34 -7.75
CA PHE A 183 -17.89 -5.93 -7.02
C PHE A 183 -17.37 -6.82 -5.88
N LYS A 184 -16.40 -7.67 -6.16
CA LYS A 184 -15.76 -8.52 -5.15
C LYS A 184 -15.07 -7.70 -4.07
N LEU A 185 -14.28 -6.69 -4.42
CA LEU A 185 -13.65 -5.80 -3.43
C LEU A 185 -14.68 -5.10 -2.55
N ALA A 186 -15.79 -4.62 -3.12
CA ALA A 186 -16.87 -4.00 -2.37
C ALA A 186 -17.56 -5.00 -1.42
N ALA A 187 -17.85 -6.22 -1.89
CA ALA A 187 -18.43 -7.28 -1.09
C ALA A 187 -17.51 -7.71 0.07
N ASP A 188 -16.21 -7.84 -0.20
CA ASP A 188 -15.21 -8.18 0.81
C ASP A 188 -15.09 -7.07 1.87
N LEU A 189 -15.09 -5.79 1.46
CA LEU A 189 -15.09 -4.65 2.37
C LEU A 189 -16.35 -4.60 3.23
N PHE A 190 -17.51 -4.81 2.63
CA PHE A 190 -18.78 -4.83 3.35
C PHE A 190 -18.84 -5.99 4.35
N SER A 191 -18.33 -7.16 3.97
CA SER A 191 -18.24 -8.33 4.85
C SER A 191 -17.33 -8.08 6.06
N GLU A 192 -16.20 -7.38 5.88
CA GLU A 192 -15.34 -6.99 7.00
C GLU A 192 -15.98 -5.91 7.89
N LEU A 193 -16.74 -4.97 7.32
CA LEU A 193 -17.49 -3.97 8.10
C LEU A 193 -18.60 -4.63 8.94
N LEU A 194 -19.26 -5.64 8.39
CA LEU A 194 -20.32 -6.40 9.07
C LEU A 194 -19.79 -7.57 9.89
N ALA A 195 -18.50 -7.89 9.83
CA ALA A 195 -17.92 -8.91 10.68
C ALA A 195 -18.21 -8.50 12.14
N PRO A 196 -18.96 -9.32 12.90
CA PRO A 196 -19.39 -8.94 14.24
C PRO A 196 -18.16 -8.51 15.02
N ASP A 197 -18.22 -7.33 15.63
CA ASP A 197 -17.11 -6.72 16.34
C ASP A 197 -16.41 -7.81 17.16
N ARG A 198 -15.14 -8.09 16.84
CA ARG A 198 -14.39 -9.15 17.55
C ARG A 198 -14.25 -8.80 19.05
N ARG A 199 -14.58 -7.58 19.48
CA ARG A 199 -14.83 -7.24 20.89
C ARG A 199 -16.17 -7.75 21.42
N TRP A 200 -17.25 -7.62 20.65
CA TRP A 200 -18.58 -8.10 21.04
C TRP A 200 -18.59 -9.62 21.27
N SER A 201 -17.81 -10.39 20.50
CA SER A 201 -17.67 -11.85 20.74
C SER A 201 -17.05 -12.17 22.10
N LYS A 202 -16.02 -11.44 22.55
CA LYS A 202 -15.39 -11.68 23.86
C LYS A 202 -16.27 -11.23 25.04
N ASP A 203 -17.01 -10.14 24.85
CA ASP A 203 -17.93 -9.65 25.89
C ASP A 203 -19.24 -10.43 25.92
N ALA A 204 -19.72 -10.96 24.79
CA ALA A 204 -20.87 -11.87 24.74
C ALA A 204 -20.53 -13.25 25.33
N GLN A 205 -19.29 -13.71 25.20
CA GLN A 205 -18.83 -14.95 25.83
C GLN A 205 -18.62 -14.80 27.35
N ARG A 206 -18.37 -13.58 27.84
CA ARG A 206 -18.39 -13.24 29.28
C ARG A 206 -19.80 -12.98 29.82
N ARG A 207 -20.70 -12.44 28.99
CA ARG A 207 -22.11 -12.17 29.33
C ARG A 207 -23.05 -13.37 29.09
N GLY A 208 -22.55 -14.46 28.51
CA GLY A 208 -23.29 -15.70 28.23
C GLY A 208 -23.65 -16.56 29.46
N LYS A 209 -23.77 -15.96 30.64
CA LYS A 209 -24.43 -16.55 31.81
C LYS A 209 -25.49 -15.57 32.32
N GLU A 210 -26.47 -15.28 31.48
CA GLU A 210 -27.82 -14.84 31.85
C GLU A 210 -28.55 -14.47 30.54
N THR A 211 -29.45 -15.37 30.11
CA THR A 211 -30.75 -15.15 29.43
C THR A 211 -30.90 -13.91 28.52
N PHE A 212 -31.34 -13.95 27.25
CA PHE A 212 -32.60 -14.53 26.70
C PHE A 212 -32.69 -14.25 25.15
N PRO A 213 -33.80 -14.51 24.39
CA PRO A 213 -33.81 -15.15 23.05
C PRO A 213 -34.36 -14.29 21.87
N PHE A 214 -34.59 -14.94 20.69
CA PHE A 214 -35.34 -14.50 19.47
C PHE A 214 -34.62 -13.49 18.54
N LEU A 215 -34.59 -13.56 17.19
CA LEU A 215 -35.30 -14.25 16.09
C LEU A 215 -34.23 -14.64 15.03
N PHE A 216 -34.33 -15.71 14.24
CA PHE A 216 -35.32 -15.96 13.18
C PHE A 216 -35.51 -17.47 12.96
N SER A 217 -36.77 -17.89 12.86
CA SER A 217 -37.17 -19.21 12.36
C SER A 217 -37.44 -19.16 10.86
N ASN A 218 -37.09 -20.27 10.20
CA ASN A 218 -37.56 -20.79 8.92
C ASN A 218 -38.78 -20.10 8.27
N HIS A 219 -38.64 -19.75 6.99
CA HIS A 219 -39.36 -20.38 5.88
C HIS A 219 -38.60 -20.17 4.56
#